data_AF-A0A3C0ZQ13-F1
#
_entry.id   AF-A0A3C0ZQ13-F1
#
_cell.length_a   1.000
_cell.length_b   1.000
_cell.length_c   1.000
_cell.angle_alpha   90.00
_cell.angle_beta   90.00
_cell.angle_gamma   90.00
#
_symmetry.space_group_name_H-M   'P 1'
#
loop_
_entity.id
_entity.type
_entity.pdbx_description
1 polymer ?
#
loop_
_entity_poly.entity_id
_entity_poly.type
_entity_poly.pdbx_seq_one_letter_code
_entity_poly.pdbx_strand_id
1 'polypeptide(L)' 'IDCDRIFILGHSMGAMLAPRIDAEGADAKGLIMMAGTPYRLEDIVLRQLKQAGRGRSILKRIIRMEYRFYR' A
#
# COMPACT_ATOMS: atom_id res chain seq x y z
N ILE A 1 -18.89 -21.97 -2.81
CA ILE A 1 -18.77 -20.68 -2.10
C ILE A 1 -20.18 -20.12 -2.00
N ASP A 2 -20.62 -19.71 -0.81
CA ASP A 2 -21.89 -19.00 -0.64
C ASP A 2 -21.64 -17.52 -0.93
N CYS A 3 -22.18 -17.04 -2.06
CA CYS A 3 -21.97 -15.67 -2.51
C CYS A 3 -22.60 -14.64 -1.54
N ASP A 4 -23.58 -15.05 -0.74
CA ASP A 4 -24.21 -14.20 0.27
C ASP A 4 -23.44 -14.16 1.60
N ARG A 5 -22.28 -14.84 1.68
CA ARG A 5 -21.44 -14.90 2.89
C ARG A 5 -19.97 -14.60 2.61
N ILE A 6 -19.72 -13.64 1.72
CA ILE A 6 -18.37 -13.17 1.41
C ILE A 6 -17.98 -12.01 2.34
N PHE A 7 -16.79 -12.12 2.94
CA PHE A 7 -16.19 -11.09 3.77
C PHE A 7 -14.77 -10.80 3.27
N ILE A 8 -14.35 -9.54 3.33
CA ILE A 8 -12.99 -9.14 2.95
C ILE A 8 -12.18 -8.86 4.22
N LEU A 9 -11.11 -9.61 4.43
CA LEU A 9 -10.10 -9.29 5.43
C LEU A 9 -8.89 -8.65 4.74
N GLY A 10 -8.50 -7.48 5.23
CA GLY A 10 -7.31 -6.78 4.80
C GLY A 10 -6.36 -6.53 5.95
N HIS A 11 -5.05 -6.61 5.67
CA HIS A 11 -3.98 -6.19 6.57
C HIS A 11 -3.08 -5.14 5.90
N SER A 12 -2.64 -4.12 6.64
CA SER A 12 -1.74 -3.07 6.12
C SER A 12 -2.34 -2.40 4.87
N MET A 13 -1.67 -2.46 3.71
CA MET A 13 -2.22 -1.95 2.45
C MET A 13 -3.53 -2.67 2.03
N GLY A 14 -3.67 -3.97 2.34
CA GLY A 14 -4.90 -4.70 2.06
C GLY A 14 -6.10 -4.17 2.86
N ALA A 15 -5.89 -3.76 4.12
CA ALA A 15 -6.92 -3.12 4.92
C ALA A 15 -7.32 -1.76 4.33
N MET A 16 -6.35 -1.02 3.80
CA MET A 16 -6.61 0.27 3.15
C MET A 16 -7.39 0.14 1.84
N LEU A 17 -7.18 -0.95 1.08
CA LEU A 17 -7.85 -1.20 -0.19
C LEU A 17 -9.22 -1.86 -0.05
N ALA A 18 -9.50 -2.54 1.07
CA ALA A 18 -10.74 -3.28 1.28
C ALA A 18 -12.02 -2.46 1.00
N PRO A 19 -12.16 -1.20 1.47
CA PRO A 19 -13.33 -0.37 1.14
C PRO A 19 -13.44 -0.02 -0.35
N ARG A 20 -12.29 0.14 -1.03
CA ARG A 20 -12.28 0.45 -2.46
C ARG A 20 -12.70 -0.75 -3.30
N ILE A 21 -12.26 -1.95 -2.91
CA ILE A 21 -12.64 -3.22 -3.53
C ILE A 21 -14.15 -3.43 -3.40
N ASP A 22 -14.70 -3.19 -2.21
CA ASP A 22 -16.14 -3.32 -1.98
C ASP A 22 -16.95 -2.32 -2.81
N ALA A 23 -16.51 -1.05 -2.84
CA ALA A 23 -17.12 -0.01 -3.65
C ALA A 23 -17.06 -0.27 -5.18
N GLU A 24 -16.13 -1.12 -5.65
CA GLU A 24 -16.02 -1.54 -7.06
C GLU A 24 -16.89 -2.76 -7.40
N GLY A 25 -17.68 -3.27 -6.44
CA GLY A 25 -18.67 -4.32 -6.68
C GLY A 25 -18.28 -5.69 -6.13
N ALA A 26 -17.42 -5.76 -5.11
CA ALA A 26 -17.20 -7.03 -4.41
C ALA A 26 -18.42 -7.50 -3.61
N ASP A 27 -19.36 -6.60 -3.28
CA ASP A 27 -20.60 -6.88 -2.51
C ASP A 27 -20.32 -7.70 -1.24
N ALA A 28 -19.26 -7.32 -0.51
CA ALA A 28 -18.88 -8.01 0.70
C ALA A 28 -19.89 -7.71 1.81
N LYS A 29 -20.30 -8.74 2.55
CA LYS A 29 -21.21 -8.59 3.69
C LYS A 29 -20.53 -7.99 4.92
N GLY A 30 -19.21 -7.86 4.88
CA GLY A 30 -18.45 -7.13 5.88
C GLY A 30 -16.96 -7.03 5.54
N LEU A 31 -16.33 -6.01 6.12
CA LEU A 31 -14.90 -5.74 5.99
C LEU A 31 -14.22 -5.88 7.35
N ILE A 32 -13.09 -6.59 7.39
CA ILE A 32 -12.21 -6.70 8.56
C ILE A 32 -10.90 -5.99 8.22
N MET A 33 -10.66 -4.84 8.85
CA MET A 33 -9.52 -3.97 8.54
C MET A 33 -8.50 -4.03 9.68
N MET A 34 -7.33 -4.64 9.43
CA MET A 34 -6.27 -4.77 10.42
C MET A 34 -5.04 -3.93 10.07
N ALA A 35 -4.60 -3.06 10.98
CA ALA A 35 -3.43 -2.19 10.78
C ALA A 35 -3.45 -1.41 9.45
N GLY A 36 -4.65 -1.10 8.94
CA GLY A 36 -4.83 -0.24 7.79
C GLY A 36 -4.58 1.22 8.15
N THR A 37 -4.16 2.00 7.16
CA THR A 37 -4.01 3.45 7.30
C THR A 37 -5.20 4.16 6.67
N PRO A 38 -5.76 5.20 7.29
CA PRO A 38 -6.81 6.03 6.67
C PRO A 38 -6.24 7.03 5.66
N TYR A 39 -4.92 7.21 5.61
CA TYR A 39 -4.28 8.11 4.65
C TYR A 39 -4.31 7.55 3.23
N ARG A 40 -4.25 8.47 2.26
CA ARG A 40 -4.15 8.14 0.84
C ARG A 40 -2.83 7.41 0.54
N LEU A 41 -2.86 6.48 -0.41
CA LEU A 41 -1.70 5.65 -0.74
C LEU A 41 -0.50 6.51 -1.17
N GLU A 42 -0.74 7.53 -1.97
CA GLU A 42 0.29 8.46 -2.46
C GLU A 42 1.03 9.15 -1.31
N ASP A 43 0.32 9.57 -0.26
CA ASP A 43 0.95 10.20 0.91
C ASP A 43 1.83 9.22 1.68
N ILE A 44 1.41 7.96 1.75
CA ILE A 44 2.15 6.89 2.42
C ILE A 44 3.39 6.53 1.62
N VAL A 45 3.26 6.37 0.30
CA VAL A 45 4.38 6.08 -0.61
C VAL A 45 5.41 7.21 -0.55
N LEU A 46 4.99 8.47 -0.63
CA LEU A 46 5.88 9.63 -0.50
C LEU A 46 6.62 9.62 0.85
N ARG A 47 5.92 9.34 1.96
CA ARG A 47 6.52 9.23 3.30
C ARG A 47 7.54 8.08 3.37
N GLN A 48 7.21 6.91 2.85
CA GLN A 48 8.08 5.74 2.82
C GLN A 48 9.33 6.00 1.97
N LEU A 49 9.19 6.59 0.78
CA LEU A 49 10.30 6.96 -0.08
C LEU A 49 11.21 8.00 0.60
N LYS A 50 10.64 8.99 1.29
CA LYS A 50 11.41 9.98 2.06
C LYS A 50 12.20 9.33 3.19
N GLN A 51 11.62 8.35 3.90
CA GLN A 51 12.31 7.59 4.94
C GLN A 51 13.40 6.68 4.36
N ALA A 52 13.10 5.95 3.29
CA ALA A 52 14.04 5.09 2.58
C ALA A 52 15.23 5.89 2.03
N GLY A 53 14.96 7.08 1.49
CA GLY A 53 15.96 8.05 1.04
C GLY A 53 16.77 8.69 2.17
N ARG A 54 16.39 8.54 3.43
CA ARG A 54 17.20 8.96 4.59
C ARG A 54 18.08 7.81 5.12
N GLY A 55 17.65 6.57 4.95
CA GLY A 55 18.45 5.37 5.31
C GLY A 55 19.67 5.14 4.41
N ARG A 56 20.61 4.29 4.84
CA ARG A 56 21.73 3.76 4.03
C ARG A 56 21.28 2.55 3.20
N SER A 57 20.16 2.66 2.48
CA SER A 57 19.61 1.52 1.74
C SER A 57 20.34 1.28 0.40
N ILE A 58 20.28 0.03 -0.10
CA ILE A 58 20.79 -0.37 -1.41
C ILE A 58 20.23 0.52 -2.54
N LEU A 59 18.99 0.99 -2.39
CA LEU A 59 18.29 1.85 -3.34
C LEU A 59 18.99 3.21 -3.49
N LYS A 60 19.49 3.77 -2.39
CA LYS A 60 20.30 4.99 -2.42
C LYS A 60 21.62 4.79 -3.16
N ARG A 61 22.17 3.58 -3.10
CA ARG A 61 23.39 3.18 -3.80
C ARG A 61 23.13 3.00 -5.31
N ILE A 62 21.99 2.41 -5.67
CA ILE A 62 21.53 2.24 -7.06
C ILE A 62 21.21 3.60 -7.70
N ILE A 63 20.38 4.43 -7.06
CA ILE A 63 20.03 5.77 -7.56
C ILE A 63 21.30 6.63 -7.71
N ARG A 64 22.21 6.59 -6.72
CA ARG A 64 23.48 7.34 -6.80
C ARG A 64 24.43 6.79 -7.87
N MET A 65 24.36 5.51 -8.25
CA MET A 65 25.09 4.95 -9.39
C MET A 65 24.50 5.42 -10.72
N GLU A 66 23.18 5.40 -10.90
CA GLU A 66 22.54 5.93 -12.11
C GLU A 66 22.86 7.41 -12.32
N TYR A 67 22.74 8.24 -11.27
CA TYR A 67 23.08 9.67 -11.35
C TYR A 67 24.56 9.94 -11.68
N ARG A 68 25.46 8.98 -11.44
CA ARG A 68 26.89 9.09 -11.77
C ARG A 68 27.17 8.71 -13.23
N PHE A 69 26.31 7.92 -13.87
CA PHE A 69 26.41 7.56 -15.28
C PHE A 69 25.83 8.62 -16.24
N TYR A 70 24.97 9.50 -15.74
CA TYR A 70 24.38 10.61 -16.49
C TYR A 70 25.19 11.93 -16.40
N ARG A 71 26.43 11.88 -15.89
CA ARG A 71 27.37 13.01 -15.86
C ARG A 71 28.58 12.74 -16.72
#